data_AF-A0A9Y1BNL4-F1
#
_entry.id   AF-A0A9Y1BNL4-F1
#
_cell.length_a   1.000
_cell.length_b   1.000
_cell.length_c   1.000
_cell.angle_alpha   90.00
_cell.angle_beta   90.00
_cell.angle_gamma   90.00
#
_symmetry.space_group_name_H-M   'P 1'
#
loop_
_entity.id
_entity.type
_entity.pdbx_description
1 polymer ?
#
loop_
_entity_poly.entity_id
_entity_poly.type
_entity_poly.pdbx_seq_one_letter_code
_entity_poly.pdbx_strand_id
1 'polypeptide(L)'
;MKKKLFNLILLSTLLIISSFSILNTKAETDTIAVLTLKVSGSGYLPDYGLYIAQYLDKLGIKVNIKNEEWIVFIGTLTITYDFDLAFLGLTGGGTIYDQKELFCENGSLNYFGINTEIPYGDDNERC
;
A
#
# COMPACT_ATOMS: atom_id res chain seq x y z
N MET A 1 20.52 9.55 55.12
CA MET A 1 19.31 9.22 54.31
C MET A 1 19.07 10.16 53.14
N LYS A 2 19.08 11.49 53.31
CA LYS A 2 18.72 12.45 52.25
C LYS A 2 19.53 12.32 50.94
N LYS A 3 20.85 12.11 50.98
CA LYS A 3 21.69 11.91 49.78
C LYS A 3 21.42 10.59 49.04
N LYS A 4 21.16 9.50 49.78
CA LYS A 4 20.83 8.19 49.18
C LYS A 4 19.46 8.22 48.50
N LEU A 5 18.49 8.92 49.10
CA LEU A 5 17.16 9.12 48.51
C LEU A 5 17.24 9.99 47.25
N PHE A 6 18.03 11.08 47.27
CA PHE A 6 18.25 11.93 46.10
C PHE A 6 18.89 11.17 44.94
N ASN A 7 19.93 10.37 45.22
CA ASN A 7 20.59 9.57 44.19
C ASN A 7 19.67 8.48 43.61
N LEU A 8 18.78 7.91 44.43
CA LEU A 8 17.79 6.93 43.97
C LEU A 8 16.76 7.58 43.03
N ILE A 9 16.28 8.77 43.38
CA ILE A 9 15.35 9.55 42.54
C ILE A 9 16.02 9.90 41.21
N LEU A 10 17.26 10.37 41.24
CA LEU A 10 18.03 10.74 40.04
C LEU A 10 18.26 9.54 39.11
N LEU A 11 18.56 8.37 39.68
CA LEU A 11 18.78 7.14 38.89
C LEU A 11 17.47 6.65 38.27
N SER A 12 16.36 6.73 39.01
CA SER A 12 15.04 6.35 38.50
C SER A 12 14.54 7.27 37.38
N THR A 13 14.80 8.57 37.44
CA THR A 13 14.43 9.50 36.37
C THR A 13 15.28 9.29 35.11
N LEU A 14 16.59 9.02 35.25
CA LEU A 14 17.47 8.70 34.11
C LEU A 14 17.04 7.42 33.38
N LEU A 15 16.64 6.38 34.13
CA LEU A 15 16.12 5.13 33.56
C LEU A 15 14.83 5.36 32.77
N ILE A 16 13.89 6.15 33.29
CA ILE A 16 12.64 6.47 32.61
C ILE A 16 12.92 7.23 31.30
N ILE A 17 13.77 8.26 31.32
CA ILE A 17 14.12 9.04 30.11
C ILE A 17 14.76 8.13 29.05
N SER A 18 15.66 7.22 29.44
CA SER A 18 16.30 6.29 28.50
C SER A 18 15.30 5.36 27.80
N SER A 19 14.24 4.93 28.50
CA SER A 19 13.19 4.11 27.90
C SER A 19 12.29 4.87 26.91
N PHE A 20 12.14 6.19 27.08
CA PHE A 20 11.41 7.03 26.11
C PHE A 20 12.25 7.36 24.87
N SER A 21 13.57 7.50 25.01
CA SER A 21 14.47 7.82 23.89
C SER A 21 14.66 6.66 22.89
N ILE A 22 14.42 5.41 23.31
CA ILE A 22 14.60 4.22 22.45
C ILE A 22 13.35 3.96 21.58
N LEU A 23 12.23 4.65 21.83
CA LEU A 23 10.95 4.27 21.24
C LEU A 23 10.65 4.82 19.83
N ASN A 24 11.42 5.74 19.24
CA ASN A 24 10.94 6.40 18.01
C ASN A 24 11.95 6.77 16.92
N THR A 25 13.19 6.32 16.96
CA THR A 25 14.07 6.47 15.79
C THR A 25 14.07 5.17 14.98
N LYS A 26 12.95 4.87 14.31
CA LYS A 26 13.09 4.08 13.08
C LYS A 26 14.02 4.89 12.18
N ALA A 27 15.09 4.27 11.70
CA ALA A 27 15.91 4.89 10.65
C ALA A 27 14.95 5.29 9.53
N GLU A 28 14.88 6.59 9.25
CA GLU A 28 14.03 7.12 8.18
C GLU A 28 14.63 6.57 6.87
N THR A 29 13.94 5.60 6.25
CA THR A 29 14.36 5.12 4.93
C THR A 29 14.15 6.27 3.95
N ASP A 30 15.21 6.69 3.27
CA ASP A 30 15.12 7.73 2.25
C ASP A 30 14.03 7.38 1.24
N THR A 31 13.23 8.38 0.87
CA THR A 31 12.14 8.16 -0.08
C THR A 31 12.70 7.98 -1.49
N ILE A 32 12.54 6.78 -2.05
CA ILE A 32 13.02 6.42 -3.39
C ILE A 32 11.92 6.56 -4.46
N ALA A 33 10.65 6.53 -4.06
CA ALA A 33 9.52 6.71 -4.97
C ALA A 33 8.27 7.21 -4.22
N VAL A 34 7.37 7.87 -4.96
CA VAL A 34 6.04 8.25 -4.50
C VAL A 34 5.04 7.67 -5.49
N LEU A 35 4.16 6.79 -5.01
CA LEU A 35 3.12 6.14 -5.80
C LEU A 35 1.75 6.66 -5.39
N THR A 36 0.83 6.76 -6.33
CA THR A 36 -0.58 7.06 -6.08
C THR A 36 -1.40 5.77 -6.17
N LEU A 37 -1.95 5.36 -5.02
CA LEU A 37 -2.90 4.26 -4.95
C LEU A 37 -4.32 4.81 -5.05
N LYS A 38 -5.04 4.42 -6.11
CA LYS A 38 -6.47 4.68 -6.25
C LYS A 38 -7.27 3.53 -5.65
N VAL A 39 -8.24 3.86 -4.83
CA VAL A 39 -9.22 2.92 -4.30
C VAL A 39 -10.61 3.52 -4.42
N SER A 40 -11.63 2.67 -4.47
CA SER A 40 -13.01 3.12 -4.40
C SER A 40 -13.79 2.33 -3.36
N GLY A 41 -14.71 3.03 -2.69
CA GLY A 41 -15.62 2.44 -1.72
C GLY A 41 -15.30 2.83 -0.28
N SER A 42 -15.94 2.13 0.64
CA SER A 42 -15.85 2.38 2.08
C SER A 42 -15.47 1.11 2.84
N GLY A 43 -15.12 1.27 4.11
CA GLY A 43 -14.74 0.15 4.97
C GLY A 43 -13.33 -0.36 4.66
N TYR A 44 -13.23 -1.66 4.36
CA TYR A 44 -11.96 -2.39 4.36
C TYR A 44 -11.03 -2.08 3.18
N LEU A 45 -11.53 -1.50 2.08
CA LEU A 45 -10.73 -1.28 0.86
C LEU A 45 -9.64 -0.21 1.08
N PRO A 46 -9.94 0.98 1.64
CA PRO A 46 -8.90 1.91 2.10
C PRO A 46 -7.94 1.33 3.15
N ASP A 47 -8.42 0.45 4.04
CA ASP A 47 -7.58 -0.17 5.07
C ASP A 47 -6.50 -1.07 4.45
N TYR A 48 -6.82 -1.81 3.38
CA TYR A 48 -5.81 -2.54 2.61
C TYR A 48 -4.78 -1.59 1.98
N GLY A 49 -5.23 -0.42 1.49
CA GLY A 49 -4.32 0.61 0.98
C GLY A 49 -3.35 1.11 2.05
N LEU A 50 -3.83 1.34 3.29
CA LEU A 50 -2.99 1.73 4.42
C LEU A 50 -1.96 0.64 4.77
N TYR A 51 -2.37 -0.63 4.70
CA TYR A 51 -1.46 -1.74 4.90
C TYR A 51 -0.37 -1.77 3.82
N ILE A 52 -0.73 -1.65 2.54
CA ILE A 52 0.23 -1.57 1.43
C ILE A 52 1.21 -0.42 1.65
N ALA A 53 0.70 0.77 1.99
CA ALA A 53 1.52 1.95 2.28
C ALA A 53 2.52 1.68 3.42
N GLN A 54 2.09 1.02 4.50
CA GLN A 54 2.97 0.70 5.64
C GLN A 54 4.11 -0.25 5.27
N TYR A 55 3.89 -1.20 4.36
CA TYR A 55 4.95 -2.13 3.93
C TYR A 55 5.90 -1.48 2.93
N LEU A 56 5.37 -0.71 1.99
CA LEU A 56 6.17 0.00 1.00
C LEU A 56 7.01 1.12 1.63
N ASP A 57 6.52 1.75 2.70
CA ASP A 57 7.26 2.75 3.46
C ASP A 57 8.58 2.19 4.04
N LYS A 58 8.58 0.91 4.46
CA LYS A 58 9.81 0.25 4.95
C LYS A 58 10.88 0.13 3.86
N LEU A 59 10.47 0.16 2.59
CA LEU A 59 11.33 0.13 1.41
C LEU A 59 11.65 1.53 0.86
N GLY A 60 11.21 2.60 1.55
CA GLY A 60 11.38 3.97 1.08
C GLY A 60 10.37 4.38 0.00
N ILE A 61 9.30 3.62 -0.22
CA ILE A 61 8.27 3.94 -1.22
C ILE A 61 7.06 4.55 -0.49
N LYS A 62 6.80 5.83 -0.72
CA LYS A 62 5.63 6.51 -0.16
C LYS A 62 4.41 6.24 -1.03
N VAL A 63 3.27 5.96 -0.43
CA VAL A 63 2.01 5.72 -1.15
C VAL A 63 0.99 6.77 -0.74
N ASN A 64 0.57 7.60 -1.71
CA ASN A 64 -0.55 8.51 -1.58
C ASN A 64 -1.84 7.77 -1.92
N ILE A 65 -2.64 7.47 -0.90
CA ILE A 65 -3.92 6.79 -1.07
C ILE A 65 -4.99 7.85 -1.39
N LYS A 66 -5.67 7.68 -2.52
CA LYS A 66 -6.81 8.51 -2.92
C LYS A 66 -8.05 7.63 -3.00
N ASN A 67 -9.01 7.90 -2.12
CA ASN A 67 -10.32 7.26 -2.18
C ASN A 67 -11.23 8.06 -3.11
N GLU A 68 -11.74 7.41 -4.14
CA GLU A 68 -12.55 8.01 -5.19
C GLU A 68 -13.95 7.39 -5.21
N GLU A 69 -14.96 8.21 -5.52
CA GLU A 69 -16.29 7.71 -5.86
C GLU A 69 -16.20 6.73 -7.04
N TRP A 70 -17.02 5.67 -7.04
CA TRP A 70 -16.90 4.56 -7.99
C TRP A 70 -16.82 4.99 -9.46
N ILE A 71 -17.66 5.95 -9.86
CA ILE A 71 -17.68 6.42 -11.24
C ILE A 71 -16.40 7.17 -11.64
N VAL A 72 -15.80 7.89 -10.69
CA VAL A 72 -14.52 8.60 -10.88
C VAL A 72 -13.40 7.57 -10.96
N PHE A 73 -13.38 6.60 -10.04
CA PHE A 73 -12.40 5.54 -10.01
C PHE A 73 -12.36 4.74 -11.32
N ILE A 74 -13.53 4.31 -11.84
CA ILE A 74 -13.59 3.61 -13.12
C ILE A 74 -13.09 4.50 -14.27
N GLY A 75 -13.50 5.77 -14.31
CA GLY A 75 -12.96 6.72 -15.29
C GLY A 75 -11.43 6.86 -15.20
N THR A 76 -10.88 6.86 -13.99
CA THR A 76 -9.44 6.85 -13.75
C THR A 76 -8.77 5.59 -14.34
N LEU A 77 -9.35 4.41 -14.12
CA LEU A 77 -8.80 3.15 -14.60
C LEU A 77 -8.89 2.96 -16.11
N THR A 78 -9.96 3.45 -16.76
CA THR A 78 -10.25 3.11 -18.16
C THR A 78 -9.98 4.24 -19.14
N ILE A 79 -9.88 5.49 -18.68
CA ILE A 79 -9.78 6.68 -19.53
C ILE A 79 -8.49 7.46 -19.27
N THR A 80 -8.26 7.88 -18.03
CA THR A 80 -7.14 8.80 -17.75
C THR A 80 -5.83 8.09 -17.45
N TYR A 81 -5.90 6.87 -16.92
CA TYR A 81 -4.75 6.10 -16.46
C TYR A 81 -3.87 6.87 -15.44
N ASP A 82 -4.48 7.79 -14.68
CA ASP A 82 -3.81 8.60 -13.65
C ASP A 82 -3.68 7.82 -12.32
N PHE A 83 -2.91 6.74 -12.33
CA PHE A 83 -2.65 5.92 -11.15
C PHE A 83 -1.36 5.11 -11.29
N ASP A 84 -0.70 4.84 -10.16
CA ASP A 84 0.44 3.91 -10.11
C ASP A 84 0.01 2.54 -9.57
N LEU A 85 -0.94 2.55 -8.63
CA LEU A 85 -1.53 1.37 -8.02
C LEU A 85 -3.05 1.52 -8.01
N ALA A 86 -3.76 0.41 -8.15
CA ALA A 86 -5.21 0.35 -8.02
C ALA A 86 -5.62 -0.89 -7.21
N PHE A 87 -6.64 -0.76 -6.37
CA PHE A 87 -7.28 -1.90 -5.72
C PHE A 87 -8.70 -2.07 -6.26
N LEU A 88 -8.92 -3.13 -7.03
CA LEU A 88 -10.20 -3.44 -7.64
C LEU A 88 -10.57 -4.89 -7.37
N GLY A 89 -11.76 -5.11 -6.82
CA GLY A 89 -12.38 -6.44 -6.78
C GLY A 89 -13.16 -6.69 -8.06
N LEU A 90 -12.82 -7.73 -8.80
CA LEU A 90 -13.58 -8.18 -9.96
C LEU A 90 -14.57 -9.25 -9.51
N THR A 91 -15.83 -8.87 -9.30
CA THR A 91 -16.90 -9.79 -8.87
C THR A 91 -17.84 -10.07 -10.04
N GLY A 92 -17.88 -11.34 -10.47
CA GLY A 92 -18.62 -11.77 -11.65
C GLY A 92 -19.98 -12.34 -11.33
N GLY A 93 -20.97 -12.04 -12.18
CA GLY A 93 -22.29 -12.65 -12.16
C GLY A 93 -22.26 -14.11 -12.64
N GLY A 94 -21.58 -14.99 -11.89
CA GLY A 94 -21.78 -16.44 -11.97
C GLY A 94 -20.98 -17.23 -13.02
N THR A 95 -20.03 -16.64 -13.73
CA THR A 95 -19.10 -17.39 -14.60
C THR A 95 -17.66 -17.02 -14.30
N ILE A 96 -16.77 -18.02 -14.38
CA ILE A 96 -15.32 -17.86 -14.23
C ILE A 96 -14.88 -16.80 -15.26
N TYR A 97 -14.30 -15.70 -14.79
CA TYR A 97 -13.76 -14.67 -15.67
C TYR A 97 -12.68 -15.26 -16.57
N ASP A 98 -12.73 -14.95 -17.86
CA ASP A 98 -11.63 -15.25 -18.77
C ASP A 98 -10.43 -14.39 -18.36
N GLN A 99 -9.39 -15.04 -17.85
CA GLN A 99 -8.18 -14.37 -17.38
C GLN A 99 -7.44 -13.64 -18.52
N LYS A 100 -7.69 -14.02 -19.77
CA LYS A 100 -7.16 -13.30 -20.93
C LYS A 100 -7.66 -11.86 -21.03
N GLU A 101 -8.85 -11.57 -20.52
CA GLU A 101 -9.37 -10.19 -20.45
C GLU A 101 -8.55 -9.30 -19.51
N LEU A 102 -7.83 -9.88 -18.54
CA LEU A 102 -7.02 -9.17 -17.56
C LEU A 102 -5.56 -9.04 -17.98
N PHE A 103 -5.03 -10.09 -18.59
CA PHE A 103 -3.59 -10.26 -18.77
C PHE A 103 -3.11 -10.09 -20.22
N CYS A 104 -4.01 -10.20 -21.20
CA CYS A 104 -3.65 -9.97 -22.60
C CYS A 104 -3.66 -8.50 -22.98
N GLU A 105 -2.78 -8.14 -23.91
CA GLU A 105 -2.65 -6.77 -24.44
C GLU A 105 -3.99 -6.24 -24.98
N ASN A 106 -4.81 -7.12 -25.57
CA ASN A 106 -6.14 -6.79 -26.08
C ASN A 106 -7.28 -7.05 -25.09
N GLY A 107 -6.97 -7.42 -23.84
CA GLY A 107 -7.95 -7.69 -22.81
C GLY A 107 -8.64 -6.42 -22.33
N SER A 108 -9.97 -6.43 -22.25
CA SER A 108 -10.77 -5.24 -21.89
C SER A 108 -10.59 -4.77 -20.44
N LEU A 109 -9.98 -5.60 -19.60
CA LEU A 109 -9.68 -5.33 -18.19
C LEU A 109 -8.18 -5.19 -17.91
N ASN A 110 -7.33 -5.16 -18.95
CA ASN A 110 -5.89 -4.93 -18.81
C ASN A 110 -5.56 -3.44 -18.59
N TYR A 111 -5.96 -2.91 -17.43
CA TYR A 111 -5.81 -1.49 -17.10
C TYR A 111 -4.36 -1.03 -16.93
N PHE A 112 -3.42 -1.96 -16.74
CA PHE A 112 -2.00 -1.67 -16.57
C PHE A 112 -1.20 -1.78 -17.88
N GLY A 113 -1.84 -2.15 -18.99
CA GLY A 113 -1.18 -2.30 -20.29
C GLY A 113 -0.05 -3.34 -20.26
N ILE A 114 -0.23 -4.41 -19.48
CA ILE A 114 0.77 -5.48 -19.38
C ILE A 114 0.88 -6.14 -20.76
N ASN A 115 2.09 -6.15 -21.32
CA ASN A 115 2.38 -6.90 -22.53
C ASN A 115 2.56 -8.38 -22.14
N THR A 116 2.01 -9.24 -22.99
CA THR A 116 1.79 -10.71 -22.93
C THR A 116 2.85 -11.61 -22.26
N GLU A 117 4.02 -11.10 -21.91
CA GLU A 117 5.04 -11.81 -21.14
C GLU A 117 4.94 -11.47 -19.65
N ILE A 118 3.89 -11.97 -18.98
CA ILE A 118 3.87 -11.96 -17.51
C ILE A 118 4.98 -12.90 -17.03
N PRO A 119 6.06 -12.40 -16.42
CA PRO A 119 7.03 -13.27 -15.81
C PRO A 119 6.28 -14.00 -14.69
N TYR A 120 6.18 -15.32 -14.78
CA TYR A 120 5.45 -16.21 -13.86
C TYR A 120 3.93 -16.36 -14.08
N GLY A 121 3.38 -15.98 -15.24
CA GLY A 121 1.98 -16.26 -15.58
C GLY A 121 1.71 -17.75 -15.84
N ASP A 122 0.57 -18.25 -15.33
CA ASP A 122 0.05 -19.60 -15.59
C ASP A 122 -0.49 -19.71 -17.04
N ASP A 123 -0.66 -20.91 -17.57
CA ASP A 123 -1.00 -21.13 -18.99
C ASP A 123 -2.34 -20.50 -19.40
N ASN A 124 -3.26 -20.30 -18.46
CA ASN A 124 -4.54 -19.60 -18.65
C ASN A 124 -4.43 -18.06 -18.60
N GLU A 125 -3.29 -17.52 -18.15
CA GLU A 125 -2.97 -16.09 -18.12
C GLU A 125 -2.14 -15.68 -19.33
N ARG A 126 -1.68 -16.66 -20.13
CA ARG A 126 -0.90 -16.45 -21.34
C ARG A 126 -1.77 -16.15 -22.55
N CYS A 127 -1.19 -15.29 -23.37
CA CYS A 127 -1.62 -14.90 -24.69
C CYS A 127 -0.59 -15.45 -25.68
#